data_AF-A0A657ARX5-F1
#
_entry.id   AF-A0A657ARX5-F1
#
_cell.length_a   1.000
_cell.length_b   1.000
_cell.length_c   1.000
_cell.angle_alpha   90.00
_cell.angle_beta   90.00
_cell.angle_gamma   90.00
#
_symmetry.space_group_name_H-M   'P 1'
#
loop_
_entity.id
_entity.type
_entity.pdbx_description
1 polymer ?
#
loop_
_entity_poly.entity_id
_entity_poly.type
_entity_poly.pdbx_seq_one_letter_code
_entity_poly.pdbx_strand_id
1 'polypeptide(L)'
;MNTSSLSSHLVLIFTAIIFAIGFSYLVSGLSWNLLIIALLGTLPCLLLMYHTRSIRTFESLAQHLENTDSNYRDLPIESLLADKHLSVLRNYFLSYARADQSMDESSAEFIHMSRELTASALSVSSNASSQKGAITSSAAAVTELSQSVNDVALQIKNAHEEIEKSRAQTSNGIQQAQGATTKISHMVSLSQQSESLVAELFALTEHVATMSQIIVDISDQTNLLSLNAAIEAARAGEHGRGFSVVADEVRNLSIRSRESANQITQSIHDVHTRMADVTRMSRKVIDAAEDNAKSIDSLESSLVLIDKMVDEIAHNMLVIAQASGQQSVATFEISENMESLLERANNNTLIAGETVKIAEYLAEKAERSRGHSAQLAEV
;
A
#
# COMPACT_ATOMS: atom_id res chain seq x y z
N MET A 1 -52.68 77.55 23.12
CA MET A 1 -53.48 78.80 23.08
C MET A 1 -52.75 79.82 22.23
N ASN A 2 -53.39 80.27 21.16
CA ASN A 2 -52.74 80.87 19.99
C ASN A 2 -52.59 82.39 20.15
N THR A 3 -51.66 82.84 21.01
CA THR A 3 -51.36 84.28 21.17
C THR A 3 -50.82 84.92 19.89
N SER A 4 -50.33 84.11 18.96
CA SER A 4 -49.72 84.54 17.70
C SER A 4 -50.70 84.72 16.53
N SER A 5 -51.80 83.94 16.47
CA SER A 5 -52.85 84.21 15.47
C SER A 5 -53.59 85.51 15.82
N LEU A 6 -53.74 85.79 17.11
CA LEU A 6 -54.30 87.04 17.60
C LEU A 6 -53.45 88.24 17.16
N SER A 7 -52.11 88.15 17.20
CA SER A 7 -51.23 89.25 16.76
C SER A 7 -51.23 89.42 15.22
N SER A 8 -51.24 88.32 14.47
CA SER A 8 -51.30 88.37 13.00
C SER A 8 -52.63 88.94 12.49
N HIS A 9 -53.75 88.59 13.14
CA HIS A 9 -55.06 89.18 12.83
C HIS A 9 -55.15 90.64 13.29
N LEU A 10 -54.59 91.01 14.44
CA LEU A 10 -54.51 92.40 14.89
C LEU A 10 -53.73 93.27 13.91
N VAL A 11 -52.60 92.78 13.38
CA VAL A 11 -51.78 93.52 12.40
C VAL A 11 -52.49 93.64 11.05
N LEU A 12 -53.18 92.58 10.58
CA LEU A 12 -54.01 92.65 9.37
C LEU A 12 -55.17 93.63 9.50
N ILE A 13 -55.84 93.65 10.66
CA ILE A 13 -56.90 94.61 10.95
C ILE A 13 -56.33 96.04 11.03
N PHE A 14 -55.19 96.23 11.69
CA PHE A 14 -54.56 97.54 11.83
C PHE A 14 -54.06 98.10 10.49
N THR A 15 -53.47 97.26 9.64
CA THR A 15 -53.06 97.64 8.27
C THR A 15 -54.25 97.93 7.36
N ALA A 16 -55.32 97.14 7.45
CA ALA A 16 -56.57 97.41 6.73
C ALA A 16 -57.22 98.74 7.18
N ILE A 17 -57.20 99.05 8.49
CA ILE A 17 -57.70 100.32 9.02
C ILE A 17 -56.85 101.49 8.52
N ILE A 18 -55.51 101.39 8.55
CA ILE A 18 -54.62 102.44 8.04
C ILE A 18 -54.84 102.65 6.53
N PHE A 19 -55.01 101.57 5.77
CA PHE A 19 -55.27 101.66 4.33
C PHE A 19 -56.65 102.25 4.03
N ALA A 20 -57.68 101.88 4.81
CA ALA A 20 -59.03 102.44 4.69
C ALA A 20 -59.07 103.94 5.06
N ILE A 21 -58.34 104.35 6.10
CA ILE A 21 -58.16 105.76 6.46
C ILE A 21 -57.45 106.49 5.30
N GLY A 22 -56.33 105.96 4.80
CA GLY A 22 -55.59 106.54 3.68
C GLY A 22 -56.44 106.68 2.39
N PHE A 23 -57.31 105.70 2.11
CA PHE A 23 -58.19 105.70 0.94
C PHE A 23 -59.38 106.68 1.09
N SER A 24 -59.97 106.78 2.28
CA SER A 24 -61.06 107.74 2.57
C SER A 24 -60.60 109.19 2.37
N TYR A 25 -59.34 109.51 2.74
CA TYR A 25 -58.76 110.84 2.55
C TYR A 25 -58.25 111.12 1.12
N LEU A 26 -58.05 110.09 0.29
CA LEU A 26 -57.77 110.25 -1.14
C LEU A 26 -58.94 110.93 -1.89
N VAL A 27 -60.16 110.71 -1.40
CA VAL A 27 -61.40 111.26 -1.99
C VAL A 27 -61.64 112.73 -1.59
N SER A 28 -61.01 113.22 -0.51
CA SER A 28 -61.24 114.58 0.03
C SER A 28 -60.19 115.64 -0.34
N GLY A 29 -59.18 115.30 -1.14
CA GLY A 29 -58.33 116.28 -1.83
C GLY A 29 -57.34 117.09 -0.97
N LEU A 30 -56.61 116.47 -0.03
CA LEU A 30 -55.54 117.13 0.73
C LEU A 30 -54.26 116.27 0.97
N SER A 31 -53.11 116.75 0.47
CA SER A 31 -51.68 116.41 0.71
C SER A 31 -51.14 114.96 0.61
N TRP A 32 -50.14 114.75 -0.25
CA TRP A 32 -49.38 113.50 -0.52
C TRP A 32 -48.60 112.91 0.68
N ASN A 33 -48.37 113.68 1.74
CA ASN A 33 -47.50 113.27 2.85
C ASN A 33 -48.06 112.10 3.69
N LEU A 34 -49.38 111.90 3.75
CA LEU A 34 -50.00 110.81 4.51
C LEU A 34 -49.92 109.45 3.79
N LEU A 35 -49.86 109.44 2.46
CA LEU A 35 -49.65 108.24 1.66
C LEU A 35 -48.27 107.63 1.92
N ILE A 36 -47.27 108.48 2.10
CA ILE A 36 -45.91 108.08 2.47
C ILE A 36 -45.89 107.45 3.86
N ILE A 37 -46.63 107.99 4.83
CA ILE A 37 -46.72 107.44 6.20
C ILE A 37 -47.44 106.08 6.21
N ALA A 38 -48.53 105.92 5.46
CA ALA A 38 -49.21 104.63 5.31
C ALA A 38 -48.30 103.58 4.65
N LEU A 39 -47.52 103.97 3.66
CA LEU A 39 -46.56 103.08 2.99
C LEU A 39 -45.37 102.73 3.90
N LEU A 40 -44.87 103.70 4.68
CA LEU A 40 -43.81 103.49 5.69
C LEU A 40 -44.26 102.65 6.88
N GLY A 41 -45.56 102.60 7.21
CA GLY A 41 -46.08 101.72 8.27
C GLY A 41 -46.42 100.30 7.81
N THR A 42 -46.98 100.17 6.60
CA THR A 42 -47.45 98.88 6.07
C THR A 42 -46.33 98.01 5.52
N LEU A 43 -45.33 98.60 4.86
CA LEU A 43 -44.25 97.86 4.23
C LEU A 43 -43.32 97.15 5.24
N PRO A 44 -42.94 97.77 6.39
CA PRO A 44 -42.21 97.08 7.45
C PRO A 44 -43.05 96.01 8.16
N CYS A 45 -44.36 96.24 8.35
CA CYS A 45 -45.24 95.22 8.93
C CYS A 45 -45.36 93.98 8.03
N LEU A 46 -45.47 94.19 6.71
CA LEU A 46 -45.47 93.09 5.73
C LEU A 46 -44.11 92.36 5.71
N LEU A 47 -42.99 93.08 5.82
CA LEU A 47 -41.65 92.48 5.93
C LEU A 47 -41.42 91.74 7.26
N LEU A 48 -41.96 92.23 8.38
CA LEU A 48 -41.92 91.54 9.67
C LEU A 48 -42.82 90.30 9.68
N MET A 49 -44.03 90.38 9.11
CA MET A 49 -44.87 89.19 8.88
C MET A 49 -44.17 88.18 7.95
N TYR A 50 -43.46 88.64 6.92
CA TYR A 50 -42.67 87.83 6.01
C TYR A 50 -41.55 87.08 6.77
N HIS A 51 -40.74 87.78 7.56
CA HIS A 51 -39.65 87.15 8.32
C HIS A 51 -40.15 86.23 9.42
N THR A 52 -41.18 86.62 10.18
CA THR A 52 -41.73 85.79 11.26
C THR A 52 -42.40 84.53 10.74
N ARG A 53 -43.08 84.58 9.58
CA ARG A 53 -43.63 83.38 8.92
C ARG A 53 -42.52 82.45 8.43
N SER A 54 -41.45 82.99 7.85
CA SER A 54 -40.29 82.21 7.40
C SER A 54 -39.54 81.54 8.56
N ILE A 55 -39.40 82.23 9.69
CA ILE A 55 -38.77 81.67 10.90
C ILE A 55 -39.65 80.56 11.48
N ARG A 56 -40.97 80.72 11.52
CA ARG A 56 -41.87 79.67 11.99
C ARG A 56 -41.85 78.41 11.12
N THR A 57 -41.74 78.55 9.80
CA THR A 57 -41.58 77.38 8.92
C THR A 57 -40.24 76.68 9.13
N PHE A 58 -39.20 77.43 9.52
CA PHE A 58 -37.90 76.87 9.90
C PHE A 58 -37.96 76.19 11.27
N GLU A 59 -38.65 76.78 12.24
CA GLU A 59 -38.86 76.24 13.59
C GLU A 59 -39.73 74.98 13.55
N SER A 60 -40.78 74.94 12.72
CA SER A 60 -41.59 73.73 12.52
C SER A 60 -40.81 72.63 11.81
N LEU A 61 -39.92 72.99 10.88
CA LEU A 61 -38.99 72.06 10.23
C LEU A 61 -38.00 71.50 11.26
N ALA A 62 -37.39 72.35 12.09
CA ALA A 62 -36.47 71.92 13.15
C ALA A 62 -37.15 71.00 14.17
N GLN A 63 -38.37 71.32 14.61
CA GLN A 63 -39.13 70.47 15.54
C GLN A 63 -39.61 69.16 14.92
N HIS A 64 -39.93 69.13 13.61
CA HIS A 64 -40.22 67.86 12.93
C HIS A 64 -38.95 67.01 12.81
N LEU A 65 -37.78 67.63 12.62
CA LEU A 65 -36.50 66.94 12.57
C LEU A 65 -36.09 66.40 13.95
N GLU A 66 -36.39 67.10 15.04
CA GLU A 66 -36.10 66.69 16.42
C GLU A 66 -36.99 65.53 16.91
N ASN A 67 -38.19 65.36 16.34
CA ASN A 67 -39.18 64.38 16.81
C ASN A 67 -39.43 63.20 15.87
N THR A 68 -38.82 63.15 14.69
CA THR A 68 -39.12 62.10 13.69
C THR A 68 -37.98 61.09 13.57
N ASP A 69 -38.25 59.89 14.08
CA ASP A 69 -37.30 58.78 14.16
C ASP A 69 -37.02 58.10 12.80
N SER A 70 -37.83 58.26 11.75
CA SER A 70 -37.55 57.51 10.49
C SER A 70 -38.23 57.95 9.17
N ASN A 71 -39.05 59.01 9.10
CA ASN A 71 -39.79 59.31 7.87
C ASN A 71 -39.61 60.74 7.36
N TYR A 72 -38.43 60.99 6.78
CA TYR A 72 -38.08 62.24 6.10
C TYR A 72 -38.77 62.44 4.74
N ARG A 73 -39.64 61.51 4.29
CA ARG A 73 -40.34 61.63 2.99
C ARG A 73 -41.53 62.57 3.03
N ASP A 74 -42.15 62.74 4.19
CA ASP A 74 -43.35 63.55 4.39
C ASP A 74 -43.05 64.79 5.22
N LEU A 75 -42.19 65.68 4.71
CA LEU A 75 -42.07 67.03 5.26
C LEU A 75 -43.03 67.98 4.51
N PRO A 76 -44.21 68.32 5.07
CA PRO A 76 -45.11 69.26 4.44
C PRO A 76 -44.56 70.69 4.66
N ILE A 77 -44.04 71.30 3.60
CA ILE A 77 -43.70 72.72 3.62
C ILE A 77 -44.32 73.39 2.40
N GLU A 78 -45.57 73.81 2.53
CA GLU A 78 -46.14 74.82 1.62
C GLU A 78 -45.62 76.20 2.02
N SER A 79 -44.49 76.60 1.44
CA SER A 79 -44.01 77.99 1.50
C SER A 79 -43.47 78.42 0.15
N LEU A 80 -44.19 79.34 -0.50
CA LEU A 80 -43.90 79.83 -1.86
C LEU A 80 -42.65 80.73 -1.95
N LEU A 81 -41.97 81.07 -0.84
CA LEU A 81 -41.04 82.22 -0.78
C LEU A 81 -39.68 81.97 -0.06
N ALA A 82 -39.34 80.73 0.33
CA ALA A 82 -38.01 80.37 0.89
C ALA A 82 -37.43 79.11 0.25
N ASP A 83 -37.82 78.81 -0.98
CA ASP A 83 -37.72 77.47 -1.58
C ASP A 83 -36.27 77.00 -1.83
N LYS A 84 -35.36 77.89 -2.28
CA LYS A 84 -34.00 77.48 -2.69
C LYS A 84 -33.07 77.08 -1.53
N HIS A 85 -33.04 77.83 -0.44
CA HIS A 85 -32.15 77.51 0.69
C HIS A 85 -32.70 76.35 1.53
N LEU A 86 -34.02 76.30 1.72
CA LEU A 86 -34.68 75.23 2.45
C LEU A 86 -34.62 73.90 1.69
N SER A 87 -34.72 73.93 0.35
CA SER A 87 -34.54 72.73 -0.48
C SER A 87 -33.11 72.20 -0.49
N VAL A 88 -32.07 73.05 -0.43
CA VAL A 88 -30.68 72.60 -0.29
C VAL A 88 -30.46 71.93 1.06
N LEU A 89 -30.95 72.53 2.14
CA LEU A 89 -30.87 71.97 3.50
C LEU A 89 -31.60 70.62 3.57
N ARG A 90 -32.82 70.54 3.02
CA ARG A 90 -33.60 69.30 2.87
C ARG A 90 -32.81 68.24 2.11
N ASN A 91 -32.24 68.58 0.95
CA ASN A 91 -31.50 67.62 0.14
C ASN A 91 -30.24 67.13 0.87
N TYR A 92 -29.57 68.00 1.65
CA TYR A 92 -28.43 67.63 2.49
C TYR A 92 -28.84 66.64 3.58
N PHE A 93 -29.90 66.92 4.34
CA PHE A 93 -30.41 66.01 5.38
C PHE A 93 -30.92 64.69 4.81
N LEU A 94 -31.64 64.72 3.69
CA LEU A 94 -32.06 63.50 3.00
C LEU A 94 -30.86 62.69 2.51
N SER A 95 -29.79 63.34 2.04
CA SER A 95 -28.56 62.64 1.64
C SER A 95 -27.81 62.05 2.83
N TYR A 96 -27.79 62.75 3.97
CA TYR A 96 -27.19 62.26 5.22
C TYR A 96 -27.96 61.07 5.78
N ALA A 97 -29.29 61.16 5.90
CA ALA A 97 -30.14 60.07 6.36
C ALA A 97 -30.03 58.83 5.47
N ARG A 98 -29.94 59.01 4.13
CA ARG A 98 -29.67 57.89 3.20
C ARG A 98 -28.30 57.29 3.41
N ALA A 99 -27.28 58.11 3.65
CA ALA A 99 -25.92 57.64 3.91
C ALA A 99 -25.85 56.89 5.25
N ASP A 100 -26.56 57.34 6.28
CA ASP A 100 -26.63 56.71 7.59
C ASP A 100 -27.38 55.38 7.54
N GLN A 101 -28.55 55.34 6.91
CA GLN A 101 -29.28 54.09 6.67
C GLN A 101 -28.43 53.09 5.86
N SER A 102 -27.78 53.56 4.79
CA SER A 102 -26.88 52.73 3.99
C SER A 102 -25.67 52.22 4.80
N MET A 103 -25.18 53.02 5.76
CA MET A 103 -24.09 52.63 6.66
C MET A 103 -24.55 51.60 7.69
N ASP A 104 -25.76 51.73 8.25
CA ASP A 104 -26.32 50.74 9.18
C ASP A 104 -26.57 49.41 8.47
N GLU A 105 -27.17 49.43 7.28
CA GLU A 105 -27.39 48.24 6.44
C GLU A 105 -26.06 47.56 6.09
N SER A 106 -25.06 48.32 5.64
CA SER A 106 -23.72 47.79 5.33
C SER A 106 -23.04 47.22 6.57
N SER A 107 -23.17 47.87 7.73
CA SER A 107 -22.57 47.40 8.98
C SER A 107 -23.26 46.12 9.48
N ALA A 108 -24.59 46.01 9.35
CA ALA A 108 -25.31 44.78 9.64
C ALA A 108 -24.86 43.63 8.73
N GLU A 109 -24.65 43.90 7.44
CA GLU A 109 -24.10 42.93 6.48
C GLU A 109 -22.68 42.51 6.85
N PHE A 110 -21.79 43.45 7.23
CA PHE A 110 -20.44 43.13 7.70
C PHE A 110 -20.44 42.24 8.95
N ILE A 111 -21.32 42.49 9.93
CA ILE A 111 -21.44 41.65 11.13
C ILE A 111 -21.87 40.23 10.72
N HIS A 112 -22.83 40.10 9.80
CA HIS A 112 -23.26 38.81 9.29
C HIS A 112 -22.12 38.07 8.59
N MET A 113 -21.45 38.73 7.64
CA MET A 113 -20.29 38.18 6.92
C MET A 113 -19.16 37.77 7.87
N SER A 114 -18.88 38.56 8.90
CA SER A 114 -17.89 38.21 9.93
C SER A 114 -18.27 36.93 10.68
N ARG A 115 -19.54 36.76 11.06
CA ARG A 115 -20.00 35.53 11.73
C ARG A 115 -19.84 34.31 10.83
N GLU A 116 -20.20 34.44 9.54
CA GLU A 116 -20.00 33.37 8.56
C GLU A 116 -18.51 33.05 8.35
N LEU A 117 -17.65 34.07 8.28
CA LEU A 117 -16.21 33.92 8.14
C LEU A 117 -15.62 33.19 9.36
N THR A 118 -16.03 33.54 10.58
CA THR A 118 -15.62 32.84 11.81
C THR A 118 -16.08 31.38 11.80
N ALA A 119 -17.33 31.11 11.44
CA ALA A 119 -17.85 29.74 11.38
C ALA A 119 -17.09 28.89 10.35
N SER A 120 -16.82 29.46 9.16
CA SER A 120 -16.03 28.82 8.11
C SER A 120 -14.59 28.54 8.57
N ALA A 121 -13.93 29.52 9.19
CA ALA A 121 -12.58 29.38 9.71
C ALA A 121 -12.49 28.30 10.81
N LEU A 122 -13.44 28.25 11.73
CA LEU A 122 -13.52 27.18 12.75
C LEU A 122 -13.70 25.80 12.11
N SER A 123 -14.51 25.69 11.05
CA SER A 123 -14.65 24.44 10.28
C SER A 123 -13.34 24.02 9.61
N VAL A 124 -12.62 24.96 8.97
CA VAL A 124 -11.30 24.71 8.38
C VAL A 124 -10.30 24.24 9.44
N SER A 125 -10.28 24.88 10.61
CA SER A 125 -9.41 24.49 11.74
C SER A 125 -9.71 23.08 12.23
N SER A 126 -11.00 22.75 12.41
CA SER A 126 -11.44 21.40 12.81
C SER A 126 -11.06 20.34 11.77
N ASN A 127 -11.28 20.61 10.49
CA ASN A 127 -10.89 19.71 9.39
C ASN A 127 -9.38 19.51 9.35
N ALA A 128 -8.60 20.58 9.50
CA ALA A 128 -7.15 20.51 9.56
C ALA A 128 -6.66 19.65 10.76
N SER A 129 -7.31 19.76 11.92
CA SER A 129 -7.00 18.91 13.08
C SER A 129 -7.30 17.44 12.81
N SER A 130 -8.44 17.12 12.21
CA SER A 130 -8.79 15.75 11.81
C SER A 130 -7.80 15.20 10.77
N GLN A 131 -7.38 16.04 9.82
CA GLN A 131 -6.39 15.69 8.81
C GLN A 131 -5.03 15.36 9.45
N LYS A 132 -4.56 16.13 10.44
CA LYS A 132 -3.34 15.81 11.21
C LYS A 132 -3.42 14.43 11.85
N GLY A 133 -4.56 14.09 12.47
CA GLY A 133 -4.76 12.77 13.05
C GLY A 133 -4.64 11.64 12.03
N ALA A 134 -5.27 11.80 10.86
CA ALA A 134 -5.19 10.84 9.76
C ALA A 134 -3.75 10.72 9.19
N ILE A 135 -3.02 11.83 9.08
CA ILE A 135 -1.63 11.85 8.63
C ILE A 135 -0.73 11.10 9.62
N THR A 136 -0.86 11.34 10.94
CA THR A 136 -0.07 10.63 11.96
C THR A 136 -0.31 9.12 11.90
N SER A 137 -1.57 8.69 11.76
CA SER A 137 -1.89 7.26 11.59
C SER A 137 -1.30 6.68 10.32
N SER A 138 -1.31 7.44 9.22
CA SER A 138 -0.73 7.02 7.94
C SER A 138 0.79 6.92 8.03
N ALA A 139 1.45 7.86 8.70
CA ALA A 139 2.90 7.84 8.93
C ALA A 139 3.34 6.61 9.76
N ALA A 140 2.54 6.22 10.75
CA ALA A 140 2.77 4.99 11.50
C ALA A 140 2.71 3.74 10.59
N ALA A 141 1.69 3.65 9.73
CA ALA A 141 1.57 2.56 8.77
C ALA A 141 2.72 2.53 7.75
N VAL A 142 3.18 3.70 7.29
CA VAL A 142 4.35 3.83 6.39
C VAL A 142 5.63 3.36 7.07
N THR A 143 5.80 3.64 8.36
CA THR A 143 6.95 3.16 9.14
C THR A 143 6.93 1.63 9.24
N GLU A 144 5.77 1.04 9.52
CA GLU A 144 5.59 -0.41 9.57
C GLU A 144 5.85 -1.05 8.19
N LEU A 145 5.38 -0.43 7.11
CA LEU A 145 5.68 -0.87 5.73
C LEU A 145 7.18 -0.82 5.43
N SER A 146 7.87 0.24 5.84
CA SER A 146 9.33 0.37 5.66
C SER A 146 10.08 -0.79 6.35
N GLN A 147 9.66 -1.14 7.56
CA GLN A 147 10.23 -2.27 8.28
C GLN A 147 9.92 -3.60 7.59
N SER A 148 8.69 -3.80 7.13
CA SER A 148 8.30 -5.00 6.37
C SER A 148 9.11 -5.17 5.08
N VAL A 149 9.36 -4.08 4.34
CA VAL A 149 10.21 -4.09 3.13
C VAL A 149 11.64 -4.53 3.47
N ASN A 150 12.18 -4.06 4.60
CA ASN A 150 13.51 -4.46 5.06
C ASN A 150 13.56 -5.94 5.49
N ASP A 151 12.51 -6.44 6.14
CA ASP A 151 12.40 -7.85 6.52
C ASP A 151 12.33 -8.75 5.27
N VAL A 152 11.59 -8.33 4.24
CA VAL A 152 11.55 -9.01 2.94
C VAL A 152 12.94 -9.04 2.30
N ALA A 153 13.69 -7.94 2.34
CA ALA A 153 15.06 -7.90 1.83
C ALA A 153 15.99 -8.90 2.56
N LEU A 154 15.85 -9.03 3.88
CA LEU A 154 16.60 -10.02 4.66
C LEU A 154 16.19 -11.46 4.30
N GLN A 155 14.91 -11.73 4.13
CA GLN A 155 14.41 -13.05 3.70
C GLN A 155 14.94 -13.43 2.32
N ILE A 156 15.04 -12.48 1.40
CA ILE A 156 15.62 -12.70 0.08
C ILE A 156 17.08 -13.14 0.17
N LYS A 157 17.86 -12.47 1.01
CA LYS A 157 19.26 -12.84 1.24
C LYS A 157 19.38 -14.27 1.78
N ASN A 158 18.59 -14.61 2.80
CA ASN A 158 18.62 -15.94 3.41
C ASN A 158 18.22 -17.03 2.40
N ALA A 159 17.17 -16.79 1.62
CA ALA A 159 16.75 -17.71 0.57
C ALA A 159 17.82 -17.89 -0.50
N HIS A 160 18.57 -16.83 -0.85
CA HIS A 160 19.70 -16.96 -1.77
C HIS A 160 20.80 -17.87 -1.23
N GLU A 161 21.13 -17.78 0.06
CA GLU A 161 22.07 -18.71 0.71
C GLU A 161 21.56 -20.16 0.72
N GLU A 162 20.27 -20.38 0.89
CA GLU A 162 19.65 -21.71 0.81
C GLU A 162 19.68 -22.29 -0.60
N ILE A 163 19.39 -21.47 -1.61
CA ILE A 163 19.46 -21.83 -3.04
C ILE A 163 20.87 -22.31 -3.40
N GLU A 164 21.90 -21.58 -2.98
CA GLU A 164 23.29 -21.97 -3.25
C GLU A 164 23.67 -23.29 -2.56
N LYS A 165 23.20 -23.52 -1.33
CA LYS A 165 23.37 -24.81 -0.64
C LYS A 165 22.65 -25.94 -1.38
N SER A 166 21.41 -25.73 -1.82
CA SER A 166 20.65 -26.72 -2.59
C SER A 166 21.33 -27.03 -3.91
N ARG A 167 21.84 -26.02 -4.63
CA ARG A 167 22.61 -26.22 -5.88
C ARG A 167 23.86 -27.08 -5.64
N ALA A 168 24.62 -26.77 -4.60
CA ALA A 168 25.80 -27.55 -4.23
C ALA A 168 25.46 -29.00 -3.86
N GLN A 169 24.37 -29.22 -3.12
CA GLN A 169 23.90 -30.56 -2.76
C GLN A 169 23.41 -31.36 -3.98
N THR A 170 22.64 -30.74 -4.87
CA THR A 170 22.17 -31.38 -6.10
C THR A 170 23.33 -31.75 -7.01
N SER A 171 24.30 -30.84 -7.20
CA SER A 171 25.52 -31.11 -7.96
C SER A 171 26.33 -32.28 -7.38
N ASN A 172 26.49 -32.31 -6.06
CA ASN A 172 27.15 -33.41 -5.38
C ASN A 172 26.38 -34.74 -5.54
N GLY A 173 25.05 -34.70 -5.47
CA GLY A 173 24.17 -35.86 -5.71
C GLY A 173 24.33 -36.43 -7.11
N ILE A 174 24.41 -35.57 -8.14
CA ILE A 174 24.64 -35.99 -9.54
C ILE A 174 26.00 -36.69 -9.66
N GLN A 175 27.05 -36.12 -9.07
CA GLN A 175 28.38 -36.73 -9.08
C GLN A 175 28.40 -38.09 -8.38
N GLN A 176 27.68 -38.23 -7.26
CA GLN A 176 27.54 -39.51 -6.56
C GLN A 176 26.79 -40.54 -7.41
N ALA A 177 25.71 -40.15 -8.08
CA ALA A 177 24.94 -41.00 -8.98
C ALA A 177 25.82 -41.54 -10.12
N GLN A 178 26.59 -40.67 -10.79
CA GLN A 178 27.54 -41.06 -11.84
C GLN A 178 28.62 -42.01 -11.32
N GLY A 179 29.12 -41.77 -10.11
CA GLY A 179 30.06 -42.67 -9.44
C GLY A 179 29.45 -44.04 -9.13
N ALA A 180 28.16 -44.09 -8.75
CA ALA A 180 27.44 -45.34 -8.52
C ALA A 180 27.23 -46.13 -9.82
N THR A 181 26.87 -45.46 -10.92
CA THR A 181 26.76 -46.08 -12.26
C THR A 181 28.07 -46.73 -12.67
N THR A 182 29.20 -46.03 -12.50
CA THR A 182 30.53 -46.58 -12.81
C THR A 182 30.84 -47.84 -12.00
N LYS A 183 30.54 -47.83 -10.70
CA LYS A 183 30.73 -48.98 -9.81
C LYS A 183 29.84 -50.18 -10.21
N ILE A 184 28.62 -49.93 -10.64
CA ILE A 184 27.70 -50.96 -11.14
C ILE A 184 28.23 -51.58 -12.43
N SER A 185 28.68 -50.78 -13.39
CA SER A 185 29.28 -51.31 -14.62
C SER A 185 30.51 -52.17 -14.33
N HIS A 186 31.34 -51.77 -13.36
CA HIS A 186 32.48 -52.57 -12.93
C HIS A 186 32.05 -53.89 -12.26
N MET A 187 30.99 -53.87 -11.44
CA MET A 187 30.42 -55.06 -10.81
C MET A 187 29.90 -56.07 -11.85
N VAL A 188 29.20 -55.59 -12.89
CA VAL A 188 28.74 -56.42 -14.02
C VAL A 188 29.93 -57.07 -14.72
N SER A 189 30.98 -56.29 -15.02
CA SER A 189 32.21 -56.81 -15.65
C SER A 189 32.88 -57.89 -14.80
N LEU A 190 32.97 -57.72 -13.47
CA LEU A 190 33.54 -58.72 -12.56
C LEU A 190 32.70 -60.00 -12.52
N SER A 191 31.38 -59.88 -12.54
CA SER A 191 30.46 -61.03 -12.57
C SER A 191 30.62 -61.83 -13.88
N GLN A 192 30.74 -61.14 -15.02
CA GLN A 192 31.01 -61.77 -16.32
C GLN A 192 32.38 -62.48 -16.37
N GLN A 193 33.41 -61.88 -15.79
CA GLN A 193 34.73 -62.54 -15.65
C GLN A 193 34.63 -63.79 -14.77
N SER A 194 33.87 -63.74 -13.68
CA SER A 194 33.62 -64.90 -12.83
C SER A 194 32.91 -66.03 -13.59
N GLU A 195 31.91 -65.73 -14.42
CA GLU A 195 31.25 -66.72 -15.28
C GLU A 195 32.24 -67.37 -16.27
N SER A 196 33.15 -66.59 -16.88
CA SER A 196 34.19 -67.11 -17.76
C SER A 196 35.14 -68.07 -17.05
N LEU A 197 35.62 -67.70 -15.86
CA LEU A 197 36.50 -68.55 -15.06
C LEU A 197 35.81 -69.85 -14.63
N VAL A 198 34.52 -69.80 -14.29
CA VAL A 198 33.74 -71.00 -13.98
C VAL A 198 33.60 -71.91 -15.20
N ALA A 199 33.40 -71.34 -16.40
CA ALA A 199 33.34 -72.12 -17.63
C ALA A 199 34.69 -72.80 -17.96
N GLU A 200 35.81 -72.11 -17.77
CA GLU A 200 37.15 -72.70 -17.92
C GLU A 200 37.39 -73.84 -16.91
N LEU A 201 36.99 -73.63 -15.65
CA LEU A 201 37.11 -74.64 -14.60
C LEU A 201 36.22 -75.87 -14.88
N PHE A 202 35.05 -75.67 -15.49
CA PHE A 202 34.18 -76.76 -15.94
C PHE A 202 34.89 -77.63 -16.98
N ALA A 203 35.49 -77.02 -18.02
CA ALA A 203 36.24 -77.75 -19.04
C ALA A 203 37.44 -78.52 -18.43
N LEU A 204 38.16 -77.91 -17.49
CA LEU A 204 39.28 -78.58 -16.81
C LEU A 204 38.82 -79.81 -16.00
N THR A 205 37.71 -79.69 -15.28
CA THR A 205 37.17 -80.79 -14.47
C THR A 205 36.60 -81.92 -15.33
N GLU A 206 36.08 -81.63 -16.52
CA GLU A 206 35.67 -82.64 -17.51
C GLU A 206 36.87 -83.47 -18.01
N HIS A 207 38.02 -82.84 -18.22
CA HIS A 207 39.27 -83.56 -18.52
C HIS A 207 39.69 -84.49 -17.37
N VAL A 208 39.59 -84.04 -16.11
CA VAL A 208 39.90 -84.89 -14.95
C VAL A 208 38.90 -86.06 -14.84
N ALA A 209 37.62 -85.83 -15.14
CA ALA A 209 36.61 -86.90 -15.12
C ALA A 209 36.93 -88.00 -16.15
N THR A 210 37.33 -87.58 -17.36
CA THR A 210 37.78 -88.50 -18.41
C THR A 210 39.01 -89.31 -17.98
N MET A 211 39.99 -88.66 -17.35
CA MET A 211 41.18 -89.35 -16.83
C MET A 211 40.84 -90.34 -15.71
N SER A 212 39.94 -89.98 -14.79
CA SER A 212 39.47 -90.91 -13.75
C SER A 212 38.75 -92.12 -14.34
N GLN A 213 37.96 -91.95 -15.40
CA GLN A 213 37.33 -93.06 -16.09
C GLN A 213 38.37 -94.02 -16.69
N ILE A 214 39.42 -93.49 -17.31
CA ILE A 214 40.53 -94.30 -17.82
C ILE A 214 41.21 -95.09 -16.68
N ILE A 215 41.37 -94.50 -15.49
CA ILE A 215 41.94 -95.20 -14.32
C ILE A 215 41.02 -96.34 -13.85
N VAL A 216 39.70 -96.14 -13.87
CA VAL A 216 38.72 -97.20 -13.58
C VAL A 216 38.91 -98.35 -14.57
N ASP A 217 38.96 -98.05 -15.87
CA ASP A 217 39.10 -99.05 -16.92
C ASP A 217 40.42 -99.82 -16.80
N ILE A 218 41.54 -99.14 -16.53
CA ILE A 218 42.86 -99.76 -16.27
C ILE A 218 42.82 -100.63 -15.01
N SER A 219 42.15 -100.16 -13.95
CA SER A 219 42.03 -100.90 -12.69
C SER A 219 41.22 -102.18 -12.88
N ASP A 220 40.11 -102.13 -13.64
CA ASP A 220 39.31 -103.31 -13.97
C ASP A 220 40.08 -104.31 -14.83
N GLN A 221 40.86 -103.83 -15.82
CA GLN A 221 41.77 -104.68 -16.61
C GLN A 221 42.87 -105.33 -15.73
N THR A 222 43.47 -104.56 -14.83
CA THR A 222 44.51 -105.03 -13.91
C THR A 222 43.95 -106.05 -12.93
N ASN A 223 42.74 -105.83 -12.43
CA ASN A 223 42.03 -106.79 -11.58
C ASN A 223 41.79 -108.12 -12.31
N LEU A 224 41.35 -108.08 -13.58
CA LEU A 224 41.17 -109.29 -14.40
C LEU A 224 42.51 -110.01 -14.67
N LEU A 225 43.57 -109.26 -14.98
CA LEU A 225 44.92 -109.82 -15.15
C LEU A 225 45.42 -110.49 -13.87
N SER A 226 45.24 -109.85 -12.71
CA SER A 226 45.64 -110.39 -11.41
C SER A 226 44.86 -111.64 -11.04
N LEU A 227 43.57 -111.70 -11.37
CA LEU A 227 42.74 -112.89 -11.18
C LEU A 227 43.25 -114.06 -12.04
N ASN A 228 43.55 -113.82 -13.31
CA ASN A 228 44.12 -114.84 -14.18
C ASN A 228 45.48 -115.33 -13.67
N ALA A 229 46.33 -114.42 -13.15
CA ALA A 229 47.61 -114.78 -12.54
C ALA A 229 47.44 -115.61 -11.25
N ALA A 230 46.46 -115.27 -10.40
CA ALA A 230 46.13 -116.05 -9.21
C ALA A 230 45.64 -117.46 -9.54
N ILE A 231 44.82 -117.60 -10.60
CA ILE A 231 44.36 -118.90 -11.11
C ILE A 231 45.56 -119.74 -11.58
N GLU A 232 46.48 -119.17 -12.37
CA GLU A 232 47.63 -119.90 -12.88
C GLU A 232 48.65 -120.24 -11.77
N ALA A 233 48.81 -119.36 -10.78
CA ALA A 233 49.60 -119.62 -9.58
C ALA A 233 49.05 -120.80 -8.77
N ALA A 234 47.72 -120.88 -8.61
CA ALA A 234 47.07 -122.03 -7.98
C ALA A 234 47.27 -123.32 -8.79
N ARG A 235 47.27 -123.22 -10.13
CA ARG A 235 47.49 -124.35 -11.04
C ARG A 235 48.91 -124.92 -10.98
N ALA A 236 49.91 -124.08 -10.69
CA ALA A 236 51.30 -124.47 -10.51
C ALA A 236 51.62 -125.13 -9.15
N GLY A 237 50.64 -125.23 -8.23
CA GLY A 237 50.79 -125.89 -6.94
C GLY A 237 51.84 -125.22 -6.03
N GLU A 238 52.72 -126.01 -5.41
CA GLU A 238 53.75 -125.50 -4.49
C GLU A 238 54.74 -124.52 -5.14
N HIS A 239 55.00 -124.66 -6.45
CA HIS A 239 55.89 -123.75 -7.19
C HIS A 239 55.26 -122.36 -7.43
N GLY A 240 53.94 -122.22 -7.33
CA GLY A 240 53.21 -120.98 -7.58
C GLY A 240 52.95 -120.11 -6.34
N ARG A 241 53.30 -120.57 -5.12
CA ARG A 241 52.93 -119.88 -3.87
C ARG A 241 53.42 -118.44 -3.78
N GLY A 242 54.65 -118.16 -4.20
CA GLY A 242 55.18 -116.79 -4.24
C GLY A 242 54.47 -115.89 -5.24
N PHE A 243 54.09 -116.44 -6.39
CA PHE A 243 53.32 -115.73 -7.43
C PHE A 243 51.88 -115.45 -7.01
N SER A 244 51.25 -116.36 -6.26
CA SER A 244 49.89 -116.17 -5.73
C SER A 244 49.80 -114.95 -4.82
N VAL A 245 50.79 -114.76 -3.93
CA VAL A 245 50.83 -113.60 -3.02
C VAL A 245 50.95 -112.29 -3.79
N VAL A 246 51.78 -112.26 -4.85
CA VAL A 246 51.92 -111.08 -5.71
C VAL A 246 50.61 -110.82 -6.48
N ALA A 247 49.95 -111.86 -6.99
CA ALA A 247 48.69 -111.72 -7.70
C ALA A 247 47.57 -111.15 -6.80
N ASP A 248 47.47 -111.62 -5.55
CA ASP A 248 46.50 -111.10 -4.57
C ASP A 248 46.80 -109.64 -4.18
N GLU A 249 48.07 -109.26 -4.03
CA GLU A 249 48.45 -107.88 -3.74
C GLU A 249 48.14 -106.93 -4.92
N VAL A 250 48.43 -107.35 -6.16
CA VAL A 250 48.07 -106.60 -7.38
C VAL A 250 46.55 -106.47 -7.50
N ARG A 251 45.80 -107.53 -7.18
CA ARG A 251 44.34 -107.49 -7.15
C ARG A 251 43.84 -106.46 -6.15
N ASN A 252 44.36 -106.47 -4.93
CA ASN A 252 43.96 -105.53 -3.89
C ASN A 252 44.29 -104.08 -4.29
N LEU A 253 45.49 -103.85 -4.86
CA LEU A 253 45.89 -102.54 -5.37
C LEU A 253 44.95 -102.04 -6.48
N SER A 254 44.54 -102.92 -7.40
CA SER A 254 43.60 -102.57 -8.47
C SER A 254 42.21 -102.19 -7.94
N ILE A 255 41.70 -102.90 -6.93
CA ILE A 255 40.42 -102.57 -6.28
C ILE A 255 40.50 -101.20 -5.59
N ARG A 256 41.58 -100.95 -4.84
CA ARG A 256 41.80 -99.66 -4.16
C ARG A 256 41.97 -98.51 -5.16
N SER A 257 42.64 -98.75 -6.28
CA SER A 257 42.82 -97.74 -7.33
C SER A 257 41.50 -97.38 -8.00
N ARG A 258 40.66 -98.39 -8.29
CA ARG A 258 39.29 -98.19 -8.78
C ARG A 258 38.41 -97.41 -7.81
N GLU A 259 38.44 -97.79 -6.53
CA GLU A 259 37.65 -97.09 -5.50
C GLU A 259 38.06 -95.62 -5.37
N SER A 260 39.38 -95.35 -5.43
CA SER A 260 39.92 -93.99 -5.41
C SER A 260 39.48 -93.19 -6.65
N ALA A 261 39.52 -93.80 -7.85
CA ALA A 261 39.06 -93.16 -9.08
C ALA A 261 37.56 -92.83 -9.05
N ASN A 262 36.73 -93.73 -8.51
CA ASN A 262 35.30 -93.48 -8.31
C ASN A 262 35.04 -92.32 -7.32
N GLN A 263 35.82 -92.23 -6.24
CA GLN A 263 35.74 -91.10 -5.30
C GLN A 263 36.12 -89.77 -5.95
N ILE A 264 37.10 -89.76 -6.86
CA ILE A 264 37.44 -88.57 -7.66
C ILE A 264 36.25 -88.18 -8.55
N THR A 265 35.63 -89.13 -9.25
CA THR A 265 34.45 -88.86 -10.09
C THR A 265 33.30 -88.26 -9.29
N GLN A 266 33.03 -88.79 -8.10
CA GLN A 266 32.02 -88.21 -7.20
C GLN A 266 32.38 -86.78 -6.78
N SER A 267 33.64 -86.53 -6.44
CA SER A 267 34.13 -85.20 -6.07
C SER A 267 33.99 -84.19 -7.23
N ILE A 268 34.22 -84.63 -8.48
CA ILE A 268 34.02 -83.80 -9.67
C ILE A 268 32.54 -83.44 -9.84
N HIS A 269 31.63 -84.40 -9.61
CA HIS A 269 30.19 -84.12 -9.68
C HIS A 269 29.75 -83.06 -8.64
N ASP A 270 30.29 -83.13 -7.43
CA ASP A 270 30.03 -82.13 -6.39
C ASP A 270 30.58 -80.75 -6.79
N VAL A 271 31.76 -80.71 -7.41
CA VAL A 271 32.37 -79.48 -7.94
C VAL A 271 31.51 -78.88 -9.07
N HIS A 272 31.02 -79.69 -10.01
CA HIS A 272 30.10 -79.26 -11.07
C HIS A 272 28.82 -78.63 -10.52
N THR A 273 28.23 -79.26 -9.49
CA THR A 273 27.03 -78.72 -8.84
C THR A 273 27.31 -77.33 -8.23
N ARG A 274 28.45 -77.17 -7.54
CA ARG A 274 28.85 -75.88 -6.96
C ARG A 274 29.13 -74.82 -8.03
N MET A 275 29.75 -75.18 -9.15
CA MET A 275 29.97 -74.28 -10.29
C MET A 275 28.65 -73.76 -10.89
N ALA A 276 27.66 -74.65 -11.02
CA ALA A 276 26.32 -74.27 -11.51
C ALA A 276 25.65 -73.27 -10.57
N ASP A 277 25.81 -73.43 -9.26
CA ASP A 277 25.29 -72.49 -8.27
C ASP A 277 26.00 -71.13 -8.31
N VAL A 278 27.32 -71.09 -8.51
CA VAL A 278 28.07 -69.84 -8.71
C VAL A 278 27.60 -69.11 -9.97
N THR A 279 27.37 -69.83 -11.07
CA THR A 279 26.84 -69.23 -12.31
C THR A 279 25.45 -68.65 -12.09
N ARG A 280 24.56 -69.39 -11.40
CA ARG A 280 23.22 -68.91 -11.05
C ARG A 280 23.27 -67.66 -10.18
N MET A 281 24.19 -67.60 -9.22
CA MET A 281 24.39 -66.43 -8.37
C MET A 281 24.91 -65.23 -9.17
N SER A 282 25.86 -65.45 -10.08
CA SER A 282 26.44 -64.42 -10.94
C SER A 282 25.37 -63.76 -11.82
N ARG A 283 24.44 -64.54 -12.39
CA ARG A 283 23.28 -63.99 -13.11
C ARG A 283 22.38 -63.12 -12.23
N LYS A 284 22.06 -63.57 -11.02
CA LYS A 284 21.26 -62.77 -10.08
C LYS A 284 21.92 -61.44 -9.73
N VAL A 285 23.25 -61.42 -9.62
CA VAL A 285 24.01 -60.18 -9.38
C VAL A 285 23.91 -59.25 -10.59
N ILE A 286 23.99 -59.77 -11.81
CA ILE A 286 23.81 -58.98 -13.04
C ILE A 286 22.40 -58.40 -13.12
N ASP A 287 21.36 -59.22 -12.90
CA ASP A 287 19.97 -58.75 -12.92
C ASP A 287 19.74 -57.62 -11.89
N ALA A 288 20.24 -57.80 -10.65
CA ALA A 288 20.16 -56.77 -9.62
C ALA A 288 20.98 -55.51 -9.96
N ALA A 289 22.09 -55.66 -10.68
CA ALA A 289 22.90 -54.54 -11.16
C ALA A 289 22.14 -53.69 -12.18
N GLU A 290 21.43 -54.33 -13.12
CA GLU A 290 20.61 -53.64 -14.12
C GLU A 290 19.46 -52.86 -13.48
N ASP A 291 18.77 -53.43 -12.50
CA ASP A 291 17.69 -52.74 -11.80
C ASP A 291 18.20 -51.57 -10.94
N ASN A 292 19.37 -51.72 -10.32
CA ASN A 292 20.04 -50.61 -9.63
C ASN A 292 20.46 -49.51 -10.61
N ALA A 293 20.93 -49.85 -11.81
CA ALA A 293 21.27 -48.87 -12.84
C ALA A 293 20.05 -48.04 -13.27
N LYS A 294 18.89 -48.69 -13.52
CA LYS A 294 17.64 -47.98 -13.82
C LYS A 294 17.21 -47.05 -12.68
N SER A 295 17.39 -47.50 -11.43
CA SER A 295 17.05 -46.70 -10.25
C SER A 295 17.93 -45.45 -10.14
N ILE A 296 19.22 -45.57 -10.47
CA ILE A 296 20.15 -44.44 -10.49
C ILE A 296 19.84 -43.47 -11.64
N ASP A 297 19.46 -43.98 -12.81
CA ASP A 297 19.05 -43.13 -13.95
C ASP A 297 17.82 -42.27 -13.61
N SER A 298 16.85 -42.87 -12.92
CA SER A 298 15.68 -42.15 -12.38
C SER A 298 16.07 -41.11 -11.31
N LEU A 299 17.04 -41.44 -10.44
CA LEU A 299 17.58 -40.51 -9.46
C LEU A 299 18.29 -39.32 -10.13
N GLU A 300 19.12 -39.56 -11.14
CA GLU A 300 19.80 -38.51 -11.90
C GLU A 300 18.80 -37.59 -12.59
N SER A 301 17.77 -38.15 -13.23
CA SER A 301 16.67 -37.37 -13.83
C SER A 301 15.94 -36.49 -12.80
N SER A 302 15.70 -37.03 -11.60
CA SER A 302 15.06 -36.28 -10.51
C SER A 302 15.94 -35.15 -9.99
N LEU A 303 17.24 -35.37 -9.87
CA LEU A 303 18.20 -34.34 -9.46
C LEU A 303 18.31 -33.22 -10.50
N VAL A 304 18.29 -33.56 -11.80
CA VAL A 304 18.26 -32.56 -12.88
C VAL A 304 16.98 -31.71 -12.82
N LEU A 305 15.84 -32.31 -12.46
CA LEU A 305 14.60 -31.56 -12.26
C LEU A 305 14.73 -30.60 -11.06
N ILE A 306 15.29 -31.07 -9.95
CA ILE A 306 15.52 -30.24 -8.75
C ILE A 306 16.43 -29.06 -9.09
N ASP A 307 17.51 -29.26 -9.85
CA ASP A 307 18.42 -28.18 -10.27
C ASP A 307 17.68 -27.08 -11.04
N LYS A 308 16.79 -27.47 -11.97
CA LYS A 308 15.94 -26.52 -12.71
C LYS A 308 14.95 -25.77 -11.80
N MET A 309 14.37 -26.46 -10.82
CA MET A 309 13.48 -25.81 -9.85
C MET A 309 14.25 -24.80 -8.99
N VAL A 310 15.48 -25.12 -8.60
CA VAL A 310 16.36 -24.20 -7.86
C VAL A 310 16.69 -22.96 -8.69
N ASP A 311 16.94 -23.12 -10.00
CA ASP A 311 17.12 -21.99 -10.93
C ASP A 311 15.88 -21.09 -11.02
N GLU A 312 14.69 -21.68 -11.11
CA GLU A 312 13.43 -20.93 -11.16
C GLU A 312 13.18 -20.16 -9.85
N ILE A 313 13.45 -20.78 -8.70
CA ILE A 313 13.37 -20.10 -7.40
C ILE A 313 14.36 -18.92 -7.37
N ALA A 314 15.61 -19.12 -7.82
CA ALA A 314 16.61 -18.06 -7.88
C ALA A 314 16.15 -16.87 -8.74
N HIS A 315 15.53 -17.15 -9.88
CA HIS A 315 14.95 -16.12 -10.73
C HIS A 315 13.83 -15.36 -10.02
N ASN A 316 12.90 -16.06 -9.36
CA ASN A 316 11.80 -15.44 -8.63
C ASN A 316 12.32 -14.56 -7.48
N MET A 317 13.38 -14.97 -6.77
CA MET A 317 13.99 -14.14 -5.73
C MET A 317 14.55 -12.82 -6.28
N LEU A 318 15.11 -12.83 -7.50
CA LEU A 318 15.59 -11.61 -8.17
C LEU A 318 14.45 -10.65 -8.50
N VAL A 319 13.31 -11.17 -8.97
CA VAL A 319 12.10 -10.37 -9.22
C VAL A 319 11.56 -9.78 -7.92
N ILE A 320 11.50 -10.55 -6.84
CA ILE A 320 11.06 -10.07 -5.51
C ILE A 320 12.02 -9.00 -4.99
N ALA A 321 13.32 -9.15 -5.18
CA ALA A 321 14.32 -8.15 -4.79
C ALA A 321 14.10 -6.81 -5.50
N GLN A 322 13.85 -6.87 -6.81
CA GLN A 322 13.54 -5.67 -7.59
C GLN A 322 12.24 -5.00 -7.10
N ALA A 323 11.18 -5.78 -6.86
CA ALA A 323 9.91 -5.26 -6.36
C ALA A 323 10.05 -4.64 -4.96
N SER A 324 10.82 -5.28 -4.07
CA SER A 324 11.14 -4.76 -2.73
C SER A 324 11.93 -3.45 -2.81
N GLY A 325 12.90 -3.34 -3.73
CA GLY A 325 13.61 -2.10 -3.99
C GLY A 325 12.68 -0.96 -4.45
N GLN A 326 11.73 -1.25 -5.35
CA GLN A 326 10.73 -0.27 -5.78
C GLN A 326 9.78 0.13 -4.64
N GLN A 327 9.34 -0.82 -3.82
CA GLN A 327 8.52 -0.54 -2.64
C GLN A 327 9.26 0.34 -1.63
N SER A 328 10.56 0.15 -1.44
CA SER A 328 11.37 1.00 -0.57
C SER A 328 11.36 2.46 -1.03
N VAL A 329 11.57 2.70 -2.33
CA VAL A 329 11.49 4.04 -2.93
C VAL A 329 10.10 4.65 -2.76
N ALA A 330 9.04 3.91 -3.09
CA ALA A 330 7.67 4.38 -2.93
C ALA A 330 7.33 4.71 -1.46
N THR A 331 7.82 3.92 -0.50
CA THR A 331 7.61 4.16 0.93
C THR A 331 8.30 5.45 1.37
N PHE A 332 9.50 5.72 0.86
CA PHE A 332 10.22 6.97 1.12
C PHE A 332 9.46 8.18 0.57
N GLU A 333 8.98 8.13 -0.68
CA GLU A 333 8.17 9.20 -1.29
C GLU A 333 6.87 9.45 -0.53
N ILE A 334 6.18 8.39 -0.06
CA ILE A 334 4.98 8.54 0.76
C ILE A 334 5.33 9.23 2.09
N SER A 335 6.46 8.89 2.70
CA SER A 335 6.91 9.52 3.94
C SER A 335 7.14 11.03 3.77
N GLU A 336 7.84 11.46 2.71
CA GLU A 336 8.00 12.90 2.40
C GLU A 336 6.64 13.59 2.17
N ASN A 337 5.73 12.94 1.44
CA ASN A 337 4.39 13.47 1.22
C ASN A 337 3.60 13.64 2.51
N MET A 338 3.75 12.73 3.48
CA MET A 338 3.10 12.84 4.79
C MET A 338 3.64 14.03 5.59
N GLU A 339 4.95 14.28 5.54
CA GLU A 339 5.57 15.45 6.17
C GLU A 339 5.04 16.76 5.56
N SER A 340 4.99 16.84 4.22
CA SER A 340 4.42 18.00 3.53
C SER A 340 2.93 18.22 3.84
N LEU A 341 2.14 17.15 3.93
CA LEU A 341 0.73 17.24 4.30
C LEU A 341 0.55 17.72 5.74
N LEU A 342 1.43 17.30 6.66
CA LEU A 342 1.41 17.73 8.04
C LEU A 342 1.70 19.23 8.15
N GLU A 343 2.69 19.72 7.42
CA GLU A 343 3.01 21.15 7.31
C GLU A 343 1.81 21.95 6.77
N ARG A 344 1.18 21.49 5.69
CA ARG A 344 -0.02 22.12 5.11
C ARG A 344 -1.20 22.16 6.10
N ALA A 345 -1.42 21.07 6.85
CA ALA A 345 -2.46 21.04 7.87
C ALA A 345 -2.15 22.01 9.02
N ASN A 346 -0.88 22.17 9.40
CA ASN A 346 -0.46 23.19 10.38
C ASN A 346 -0.73 24.61 9.87
N ASN A 347 -0.36 24.90 8.61
CA ASN A 347 -0.61 26.19 7.99
C ASN A 347 -2.11 26.51 7.90
N ASN A 348 -2.95 25.53 7.57
CA ASN A 348 -4.41 25.72 7.57
C ASN A 348 -4.96 26.09 8.94
N THR A 349 -4.48 25.46 10.02
CA THR A 349 -4.85 25.83 11.40
C THR A 349 -4.44 27.27 11.71
N LEU A 350 -3.24 27.69 11.30
CA LEU A 350 -2.73 29.05 11.50
C LEU A 350 -3.59 30.08 10.76
N ILE A 351 -3.82 29.88 9.45
CA ILE A 351 -4.62 30.76 8.59
C ILE A 351 -6.06 30.85 9.11
N ALA A 352 -6.66 29.74 9.54
CA ALA A 352 -7.97 29.75 10.16
C ALA A 352 -8.00 30.62 11.44
N GLY A 353 -6.99 30.51 12.30
CA GLY A 353 -6.86 31.34 13.50
C GLY A 353 -6.73 32.84 13.18
N GLU A 354 -5.97 33.20 12.15
CA GLU A 354 -5.86 34.58 11.67
C GLU A 354 -7.18 35.09 11.09
N THR A 355 -7.89 34.24 10.34
CA THR A 355 -9.19 34.56 9.75
C THR A 355 -10.24 34.85 10.82
N VAL A 356 -10.26 34.09 11.92
CA VAL A 356 -11.12 34.37 13.08
C VAL A 356 -10.82 35.76 13.66
N LYS A 357 -9.55 36.09 13.89
CA LYS A 357 -9.15 37.42 14.42
C LYS A 357 -9.59 38.56 13.50
N ILE A 358 -9.47 38.38 12.19
CA ILE A 358 -9.90 39.38 11.20
C ILE A 358 -11.43 39.54 11.22
N ALA A 359 -12.18 38.43 11.30
CA ALA A 359 -13.64 38.47 11.41
C ALA A 359 -14.10 39.19 12.68
N GLU A 360 -13.49 38.89 13.82
CA GLU A 360 -13.77 39.55 15.11
C GLU A 360 -13.51 41.05 15.01
N TYR A 361 -12.37 41.45 14.44
CA TYR A 361 -12.04 42.86 14.23
C TYR A 361 -13.03 43.59 13.29
N LEU A 362 -13.46 42.94 12.22
CA LEU A 362 -14.47 43.48 11.29
C LEU A 362 -15.84 43.63 11.97
N ALA A 363 -16.24 42.65 12.78
CA ALA A 363 -17.49 42.71 13.54
C ALA A 363 -17.45 43.85 14.56
N GLU A 364 -16.36 43.99 15.31
CA GLU A 364 -16.17 45.08 16.27
C GLU A 364 -16.24 46.45 15.59
N LYS A 365 -15.58 46.63 14.44
CA LYS A 365 -15.65 47.88 13.67
C LYS A 365 -17.05 48.20 13.17
N ALA A 366 -17.77 47.20 12.68
CA ALA A 366 -19.13 47.37 12.20
C ALA A 366 -20.09 47.71 13.35
N GLU A 367 -19.99 47.02 14.50
CA GLU A 367 -20.75 47.34 15.70
C GLU A 367 -20.49 48.77 16.19
N ARG A 368 -19.23 49.20 16.18
CA ARG A 368 -18.86 50.57 16.54
C ARG A 368 -19.41 51.61 15.57
N SER A 369 -19.45 51.31 14.27
CA SER A 369 -20.04 52.19 13.25
C SER A 369 -21.53 52.40 13.50
N ARG A 370 -22.27 51.31 13.77
CA ARG A 370 -23.70 51.37 14.13
C ARG A 370 -23.94 52.15 15.42
N GLY A 371 -23.09 51.93 16.43
CA GLY A 371 -23.16 52.68 17.69
C GLY A 371 -22.93 54.18 17.51
N HIS A 372 -22.04 54.59 16.59
CA HIS A 372 -21.80 56.00 16.27
C HIS A 372 -22.99 56.62 15.52
N SER A 373 -23.59 55.90 14.57
CA SER A 373 -24.83 56.31 13.90
C SER A 373 -25.97 56.52 14.90
N ALA A 374 -26.15 55.59 15.85
CA ALA A 374 -27.15 55.71 16.90
C ALA A 374 -26.93 56.93 17.83
N GLN A 375 -25.68 57.22 18.22
CA GLN A 375 -25.36 58.41 19.02
C GLN A 375 -25.57 59.73 18.28
N LEU A 376 -25.35 59.76 16.96
CA LEU A 376 -25.61 60.95 16.13
C LEU A 376 -27.11 61.18 15.87
N ALA A 377 -27.95 60.16 16.04
CA ALA A 377 -29.40 60.30 15.98
C ALA A 377 -30.01 60.86 17.28
N GLU A 378 -29.33 60.73 18.42
CA GLU A 378 -29.77 61.27 19.73
C GLU A 378 -29.38 62.75 19.98
N VAL A 379 -28.52 63.33 19.15
CA VAL A 379 -28.03 64.73 19.23
C VAL A 379 -28.72 65.60 18.18
#